data_AF-A0AAW2NU67-F1
#
_entry.id   AF-A0AAW2NU67-F1
#
_cell.length_a   1.000
_cell.length_b   1.000
_cell.length_c   1.000
_cell.angle_alpha   90.00
_cell.angle_beta   90.00
_cell.angle_gamma   90.00
#
_symmetry.space_group_name_H-M   'P 1'
#
loop_
_entity.id
_entity.type
_entity.pdbx_description
1 polymer ?
#
loop_
_entity_poly.entity_id
_entity_poly.type
_entity_poly.pdbx_seq_one_letter_code
_entity_poly.pdbx_strand_id
1 'polypeptide(L)'
;MLATAPILYQEQETILHPSMDRSFSVILLFLIAQIFILLPTNALHPLDPLTPSELNQVQTLVKKSHQNVSFHYVGLDEPDKPEVLSWLSQNRPTNFFHHRVAFAVVRTNSQTHEIKIDLLNNSILSDIVYDGDGYPMLNNEEQKAAGELPLTYPPFIASIAKRGLNLSEVICEVFTLGWYGEKNTKRAVGVMCYYIDGTVNFYMRPIEGVMATVDLDKMKIVQYHDRLMIPVPKGEDTDYRESVQNPPFDTRIKMPLQPHTDCPPNAVFLDGYYTTRDGTPAKTSNVFCVFERYAGDIMWRHSETILPGDTVEVRPDVTLVVRMVSTVANYDYIIDWEFKQSGSIKITTGIVGARGDDTIAQWTLRNRKIENKDIVVWYTLGFHHAPQQEDFPIMPTLSGSFELRPSNFFDRNPVLKVKTLESVKWANCSA
;
A
#
# COMPACT_ATOMS: atom_id res chain seq x y z
N MET A 1 35.11 -82.24 -40.83
CA MET A 1 33.73 -82.02 -41.31
C MET A 1 33.52 -80.50 -41.32
N LEU A 2 34.00 -79.74 -42.31
CA LEU A 2 33.35 -79.41 -43.60
C LEU A 2 31.86 -79.07 -43.42
N ALA A 3 31.27 -77.96 -43.84
CA ALA A 3 31.65 -76.65 -44.38
C ALA A 3 30.33 -75.82 -44.41
N THR A 4 30.41 -74.53 -44.76
CA THR A 4 29.40 -73.76 -45.53
C THR A 4 28.04 -73.37 -44.92
N ALA A 5 27.79 -72.04 -44.88
CA ALA A 5 26.47 -71.43 -45.10
C ALA A 5 25.95 -71.82 -46.50
N PRO A 6 24.63 -71.84 -46.83
CA PRO A 6 23.98 -70.60 -47.31
C PRO A 6 22.41 -70.52 -47.36
N ILE A 7 21.90 -69.34 -47.75
CA ILE A 7 20.76 -69.03 -48.66
C ILE A 7 19.26 -69.19 -48.22
N LEU A 8 18.52 -68.13 -48.56
CA LEU A 8 17.07 -67.84 -48.60
C LEU A 8 16.19 -68.79 -49.44
N TYR A 9 14.87 -68.86 -49.13
CA TYR A 9 13.68 -68.62 -49.99
C TYR A 9 12.39 -68.95 -49.18
N GLN A 10 11.50 -67.98 -48.86
CA GLN A 10 10.15 -67.69 -49.44
C GLN A 10 9.24 -68.94 -49.59
N GLU A 11 7.95 -69.03 -49.23
CA GLU A 11 6.79 -68.15 -48.94
C GLU A 11 5.71 -69.11 -48.33
N GLN A 12 4.83 -68.78 -47.36
CA GLN A 12 3.45 -68.31 -47.59
C GLN A 12 2.65 -68.12 -46.27
N GLU A 13 1.91 -67.01 -46.24
CA GLU A 13 0.75 -66.54 -45.45
C GLU A 13 0.16 -67.34 -44.28
N THR A 14 0.03 -66.66 -43.12
CA THR A 14 -1.27 -66.57 -42.43
C THR A 14 -1.41 -65.25 -41.69
N ILE A 15 -2.52 -64.57 -41.97
CA ILE A 15 -2.94 -63.24 -41.50
C ILE A 15 -3.13 -63.22 -39.97
N LEU A 16 -2.65 -62.16 -39.30
CA LEU A 16 -3.27 -61.55 -38.10
C LEU A 16 -2.58 -60.21 -37.75
N HIS A 17 -3.23 -59.10 -38.12
CA HIS A 17 -3.12 -57.82 -37.41
C HIS A 17 -3.76 -57.96 -36.01
N PRO A 18 -3.42 -57.15 -34.97
CA PRO A 18 -3.25 -55.71 -35.08
C PRO A 18 -2.20 -55.02 -34.16
N SER A 19 -1.83 -53.82 -34.60
CA SER A 19 -1.46 -52.62 -33.82
C SER A 19 -0.84 -52.77 -32.43
N MET A 20 0.49 -52.69 -32.37
CA MET A 20 1.20 -52.26 -31.17
C MET A 20 1.25 -50.73 -31.14
N ASP A 21 0.97 -50.18 -29.97
CA ASP A 21 0.19 -48.97 -29.75
C ASP A 21 0.99 -47.66 -29.96
N ARG A 22 0.83 -47.03 -31.14
CA ARG A 22 1.32 -45.66 -31.40
C ARG A 22 0.72 -44.63 -30.43
N SER A 23 -0.41 -44.93 -29.79
CA SER A 23 -1.04 -44.03 -28.82
C SER A 23 -0.19 -43.86 -27.56
N PHE A 24 0.52 -44.89 -27.09
CA PHE A 24 1.26 -44.82 -25.83
C PHE A 24 2.49 -43.90 -25.90
N SER A 25 3.22 -43.90 -27.02
CA SER A 25 4.37 -42.98 -27.21
C SER A 25 3.92 -41.53 -27.41
N VAL A 26 2.77 -41.31 -28.07
CA VAL A 26 2.22 -39.96 -28.28
C VAL A 26 1.67 -39.40 -26.96
N ILE A 27 1.02 -40.22 -26.14
CA ILE A 27 0.49 -39.82 -24.82
C ILE A 27 1.64 -39.48 -23.85
N LEU A 28 2.74 -40.23 -23.85
CA LEU A 28 3.90 -39.94 -22.99
C LEU A 28 4.63 -38.65 -23.42
N LEU A 29 4.77 -38.41 -24.73
CA LEU A 29 5.31 -37.14 -25.26
C LEU A 29 4.38 -35.96 -24.99
N PHE A 30 3.05 -36.15 -25.04
CA PHE A 30 2.08 -35.12 -24.65
C PHE A 30 2.09 -34.85 -23.14
N LEU A 31 2.25 -35.86 -22.30
CA LEU A 31 2.38 -35.69 -20.84
C LEU A 31 3.70 -34.98 -20.47
N ILE A 32 4.82 -35.33 -21.11
CA ILE A 32 6.10 -34.62 -20.92
C ILE A 32 6.02 -33.18 -21.44
N ALA A 33 5.38 -32.95 -22.60
CA ALA A 33 5.15 -31.60 -23.12
C ALA A 33 4.20 -30.77 -22.23
N GLN A 34 3.19 -31.39 -21.62
CA GLN A 34 2.31 -30.72 -20.64
C GLN A 34 3.02 -30.42 -19.31
N ILE A 35 3.97 -31.26 -18.88
CA ILE A 35 4.84 -30.99 -17.73
C ILE A 35 5.75 -29.77 -17.99
N PHE A 36 6.19 -29.56 -19.24
CA PHE A 36 6.96 -28.36 -19.63
C PHE A 36 6.11 -27.12 -19.90
N ILE A 37 4.77 -27.23 -20.02
CA ILE A 37 3.85 -26.10 -20.22
C ILE A 37 3.28 -25.57 -18.89
N LEU A 38 3.56 -26.24 -17.76
CA LEU A 38 3.03 -25.91 -16.43
C LEU A 38 4.00 -25.19 -15.49
N LEU A 39 5.11 -24.64 -15.98
CA LEU A 39 5.92 -23.70 -15.23
C LEU A 39 5.80 -22.31 -15.87
N PRO A 40 4.84 -21.47 -15.46
CA PRO A 40 5.05 -20.05 -15.58
C PRO A 40 6.15 -19.70 -14.58
N THR A 41 7.42 -19.85 -14.96
CA THR A 41 8.48 -19.07 -14.31
C THR A 41 8.33 -17.65 -14.81
N ASN A 42 7.24 -16.98 -14.43
CA ASN A 42 7.25 -15.53 -14.40
C ASN A 42 8.28 -15.20 -13.33
N ALA A 43 9.53 -14.99 -13.73
CA ALA A 43 10.53 -14.44 -12.84
C ALA A 43 9.93 -13.16 -12.27
N LEU A 44 9.80 -13.11 -10.94
CA LEU A 44 9.30 -11.93 -10.25
C LEU A 44 10.13 -10.73 -10.70
N HIS A 45 9.47 -9.60 -10.92
CA HIS A 45 10.18 -8.37 -11.19
C HIS A 45 11.07 -8.04 -9.96
N PRO A 46 12.30 -7.51 -10.15
CA PRO A 46 13.19 -7.19 -9.03
C PRO A 46 12.60 -6.23 -8.00
N LEU A 47 11.60 -5.44 -8.40
CA LEU A 47 10.87 -4.47 -7.57
C LEU A 47 9.46 -4.95 -7.16
N ASP A 48 9.11 -6.21 -7.43
CA ASP A 48 7.85 -6.75 -6.91
C ASP A 48 7.86 -6.74 -5.38
N PRO A 49 6.73 -6.44 -4.72
CA PRO A 49 6.63 -6.51 -3.27
C PRO A 49 6.95 -7.93 -2.77
N LEU A 50 7.36 -8.03 -1.51
CA LEU A 50 7.61 -9.30 -0.88
C LEU A 50 6.36 -10.19 -0.91
N THR A 51 6.54 -11.42 -1.37
CA THR A 51 5.47 -12.41 -1.41
C THR A 51 5.15 -12.94 -0.01
N PRO A 52 3.97 -13.54 0.22
CA PRO A 52 3.65 -14.16 1.51
C PRO A 52 4.66 -15.25 1.93
N SER A 53 5.22 -15.99 0.97
CA SER A 53 6.25 -16.99 1.25
C SER A 53 7.54 -16.36 1.77
N GLU A 54 7.95 -15.24 1.18
CA GLU A 54 9.15 -14.50 1.59
C GLU A 54 8.96 -13.82 2.94
N LEU A 55 7.78 -13.26 3.20
CA LEU A 55 7.45 -12.72 4.52
C LEU A 55 7.47 -13.80 5.61
N ASN A 56 6.93 -15.00 5.33
CA ASN A 56 7.05 -16.15 6.24
C ASN A 56 8.51 -16.58 6.46
N GLN A 57 9.35 -16.50 5.43
CA GLN A 57 10.77 -16.80 5.52
C GLN A 57 11.50 -15.80 6.44
N VAL A 58 11.24 -14.50 6.26
CA VAL A 58 11.74 -13.44 7.16
C VAL A 58 11.30 -13.71 8.60
N GLN A 59 10.01 -13.97 8.81
CA GLN A 59 9.47 -14.29 10.13
C GLN A 59 10.23 -15.45 10.79
N THR A 60 10.41 -16.54 10.05
CA THR A 60 11.06 -17.76 10.54
C THR A 60 12.51 -17.50 10.92
N LEU A 61 13.28 -16.83 10.06
CA LEU A 61 14.69 -16.56 10.30
C LEU A 61 14.90 -15.62 11.50
N VAL A 62 14.10 -14.55 11.59
CA VAL A 62 14.20 -13.59 12.70
C VAL A 62 13.78 -14.23 14.03
N LYS A 63 12.66 -14.97 14.07
CA LYS A 63 12.21 -15.67 15.30
C LYS A 63 13.15 -16.82 15.72
N LYS A 64 13.95 -17.36 14.80
CA LYS A 64 14.99 -18.34 15.13
C LYS A 64 16.20 -17.67 15.79
N SER A 65 16.54 -16.44 15.38
CA SER A 65 17.68 -15.69 15.92
C SER A 65 17.34 -14.97 17.23
N HIS A 66 16.11 -14.49 17.38
CA HIS A 66 15.69 -13.63 18.48
C HIS A 66 14.43 -14.14 19.17
N GLN A 67 14.39 -13.99 20.50
CA GLN A 67 13.20 -14.28 21.31
C GLN A 67 12.38 -13.00 21.55
N ASN A 68 11.08 -13.15 21.82
CA ASN A 68 10.16 -12.04 22.16
C ASN A 68 10.21 -10.85 21.18
N VAL A 69 10.25 -11.15 19.88
CA VAL A 69 10.33 -10.15 18.81
C VAL A 69 8.97 -9.53 18.50
N SER A 70 8.95 -8.21 18.29
CA SER A 70 7.91 -7.51 17.54
C SER A 70 8.45 -6.95 16.22
N PHE A 71 7.74 -7.18 15.13
CA PHE A 71 8.04 -6.61 13.82
C PHE A 71 7.36 -5.24 13.69
N HIS A 72 8.10 -4.25 13.21
CA HIS A 72 7.61 -2.87 13.01
C HIS A 72 7.70 -2.43 11.54
N TYR A 73 8.58 -3.05 10.76
CA TYR A 73 8.65 -2.91 9.31
C TYR A 73 9.23 -4.18 8.71
N VAL A 74 8.67 -4.64 7.60
CA VAL A 74 9.29 -5.64 6.72
C VAL A 74 8.98 -5.23 5.29
N GLY A 75 10.03 -5.06 4.48
CA GLY A 75 9.90 -4.67 3.09
C GLY A 75 11.09 -5.15 2.27
N LEU A 76 11.01 -4.95 0.96
CA LEU A 76 12.13 -5.20 0.07
C LEU A 76 13.26 -4.21 0.39
N ASP A 77 14.48 -4.71 0.55
CA ASP A 77 15.69 -3.88 0.46
C ASP A 77 15.90 -3.63 -1.03
N GLU A 78 15.53 -2.43 -1.50
CA GLU A 78 15.49 -2.13 -2.94
C GLU A 78 16.85 -2.40 -3.60
N PRO A 79 16.91 -3.15 -4.72
CA PRO A 79 18.15 -3.41 -5.42
C PRO A 79 18.81 -2.15 -5.97
N ASP A 80 20.12 -2.22 -6.17
CA ASP A 80 20.89 -1.15 -6.76
C ASP A 80 20.36 -0.77 -8.17
N LYS A 81 20.13 0.53 -8.39
CA LYS A 81 19.58 1.07 -9.65
C LYS A 81 20.30 0.55 -10.91
N PRO A 82 21.65 0.50 -11.00
CA PRO A 82 22.34 -0.05 -12.16
C PRO A 82 22.03 -1.53 -12.44
N GLU A 83 21.78 -2.34 -11.40
CA GLU A 83 21.44 -3.76 -11.55
C GLU A 83 20.04 -3.91 -12.14
N VAL A 84 19.08 -3.11 -11.65
CA VAL A 84 17.71 -3.09 -12.20
C VAL A 84 17.72 -2.64 -13.66
N LEU A 85 18.46 -1.58 -14.00
CA LEU A 85 18.59 -1.10 -15.37
C LEU A 85 19.25 -2.14 -16.29
N SER A 86 20.28 -2.83 -15.79
CA SER A 86 20.92 -3.94 -16.50
C SER A 86 19.93 -5.07 -16.76
N TRP A 87 19.14 -5.47 -15.76
CA TRP A 87 18.10 -6.49 -15.90
C TRP A 87 17.03 -6.09 -16.93
N LEU A 88 16.54 -4.84 -16.88
CA LEU A 88 15.53 -4.31 -17.82
C LEU A 88 16.03 -4.28 -19.28
N SER A 89 17.34 -4.11 -19.50
CA SER A 89 17.93 -4.08 -20.84
C SER A 89 18.01 -5.45 -21.53
N GLN A 90 17.79 -6.53 -20.78
CA GLN A 90 17.86 -7.89 -21.31
C GLN A 90 16.58 -8.20 -22.10
N ASN A 91 16.71 -8.54 -23.38
CA ASN A 91 15.60 -8.80 -24.31
C ASN A 91 14.67 -9.98 -23.93
N ARG A 92 14.91 -10.65 -22.79
CA ARG A 92 14.04 -11.68 -22.19
C ARG A 92 14.17 -11.64 -20.65
N PRO A 93 13.15 -11.18 -19.91
CA PRO A 93 13.15 -11.14 -18.44
C PRO A 93 12.92 -12.54 -17.82
N THR A 94 13.47 -13.59 -18.42
CA THR A 94 13.49 -14.96 -17.85
C THR A 94 14.67 -15.16 -16.91
N ASN A 95 15.60 -14.20 -16.85
CA ASN A 95 16.77 -14.29 -15.99
C ASN A 95 16.39 -13.96 -14.56
N PHE A 96 16.66 -14.93 -13.69
CA PHE A 96 16.47 -14.81 -12.25
C PHE A 96 17.30 -13.64 -11.71
N PHE A 97 16.66 -12.74 -10.96
CA PHE A 97 17.38 -11.66 -10.30
C PHE A 97 18.06 -12.22 -9.05
N HIS A 98 19.39 -12.25 -9.04
CA HIS A 98 20.18 -12.93 -8.00
C HIS A 98 20.33 -12.13 -6.69
N HIS A 99 19.67 -10.98 -6.57
CA HIS A 99 19.74 -10.11 -5.40
C HIS A 99 18.34 -9.79 -4.89
N ARG A 100 17.77 -10.67 -4.06
CA ARG A 100 16.46 -10.45 -3.45
C ARG A 100 16.60 -10.47 -1.94
N VAL A 101 16.64 -9.27 -1.36
CA VAL A 101 16.94 -9.03 0.05
C VAL A 101 15.72 -8.38 0.70
N ALA A 102 15.33 -8.87 1.88
CA ALA A 102 14.35 -8.19 2.72
C ALA A 102 15.06 -7.37 3.80
N PHE A 103 14.52 -6.19 4.09
CA PHE A 103 14.89 -5.36 5.22
C PHE A 103 13.78 -5.42 6.28
N ALA A 104 14.15 -5.75 7.51
CA ALA A 104 13.24 -5.82 8.63
C ALA A 104 13.70 -4.92 9.78
N VAL A 105 12.79 -4.09 10.29
CA VAL A 105 12.98 -3.36 11.56
C VAL A 105 12.18 -4.07 12.63
N VAL A 106 12.88 -4.60 13.61
CA VAL A 106 12.29 -5.39 14.69
C VAL A 106 12.70 -4.86 16.04
N ARG A 107 11.87 -5.09 17.06
CA ARG A 107 12.20 -4.80 18.44
C ARG A 107 12.26 -6.08 19.26
N THR A 108 13.33 -6.23 20.03
CA THR A 108 13.51 -7.31 21.00
C THR A 108 14.34 -6.77 22.16
N ASN A 109 14.07 -7.22 23.38
CA ASN A 109 14.78 -6.77 24.59
C ASN A 109 14.87 -5.24 24.73
N SER A 110 13.82 -4.51 24.31
CA SER A 110 13.76 -3.03 24.27
C SER A 110 14.76 -2.35 23.33
N GLN A 111 15.46 -3.12 22.48
CA GLN A 111 16.36 -2.62 21.45
C GLN A 111 15.71 -2.71 20.07
N THR A 112 16.07 -1.79 19.19
CA THR A 112 15.69 -1.83 17.76
C THR A 112 16.81 -2.51 16.99
N HIS A 113 16.44 -3.48 16.15
CA HIS A 113 17.33 -4.19 15.26
C HIS A 113 16.93 -3.92 13.80
N GLU A 114 17.92 -3.64 12.98
CA GLU A 114 17.85 -3.54 11.53
C GLU A 114 18.48 -4.80 10.93
N ILE A 115 17.63 -5.64 10.33
CA ILE A 115 18.02 -6.96 9.85
C ILE A 115 17.87 -7.01 8.34
N LYS A 116 18.93 -7.39 7.63
CA LYS A 116 18.89 -7.71 6.19
C LYS A 116 18.90 -9.22 6.00
N ILE A 117 17.98 -9.72 5.20
CA ILE A 117 17.76 -11.15 4.97
C ILE A 117 17.90 -11.45 3.48
N ASP A 118 18.82 -12.34 3.13
CA ASP A 118 18.91 -12.90 1.79
C ASP A 118 17.83 -13.98 1.62
N LEU A 119 16.83 -13.67 0.80
CA LEU A 119 15.69 -14.56 0.58
C LEU A 119 16.05 -15.75 -0.30
N LEU A 120 17.08 -15.62 -1.14
CA LEU A 120 17.53 -16.68 -2.03
C LEU A 120 18.35 -17.73 -1.29
N ASN A 121 19.27 -17.27 -0.44
CA ASN A 121 20.15 -18.14 0.35
C ASN A 121 19.57 -18.50 1.72
N ASN A 122 18.39 -17.96 2.08
CA ASN A 122 17.71 -18.20 3.34
C ASN A 122 18.59 -17.93 4.56
N SER A 123 19.25 -16.78 4.56
CA SER A 123 20.24 -16.41 5.57
C SER A 123 20.10 -14.94 5.99
N ILE A 124 20.53 -14.64 7.21
CA ILE A 124 20.65 -13.25 7.70
C ILE A 124 21.99 -12.71 7.20
N LEU A 125 21.96 -11.62 6.43
CA LEU A 125 23.15 -10.94 5.92
C LEU A 125 23.74 -10.00 6.97
N SER A 126 22.88 -9.26 7.68
CA SER A 126 23.27 -8.35 8.74
C SER A 126 22.18 -8.22 9.79
N ASP A 127 22.60 -7.96 11.02
CA ASP A 127 21.73 -7.69 12.16
C ASP A 127 22.41 -6.61 13.00
N ILE A 128 21.90 -5.38 12.90
CA ILE A 128 22.50 -4.19 13.47
C ILE A 128 21.57 -3.65 14.56
N VAL A 129 22.09 -3.43 15.76
CA VAL A 129 21.35 -2.70 16.80
C VAL A 129 21.40 -1.22 16.45
N TYR A 130 20.23 -0.62 16.21
CA TYR A 130 20.09 0.80 15.97
C TYR A 130 20.34 1.59 17.27
N ASP A 131 21.31 2.50 17.23
CA ASP A 131 21.76 3.31 18.36
C ASP A 131 21.52 4.83 18.18
N GLY A 132 20.85 5.22 17.10
CA GLY A 132 20.46 6.60 16.81
C GLY A 132 19.23 7.08 17.59
N ASP A 133 18.82 8.30 17.29
CA ASP A 133 17.63 8.92 17.88
C ASP A 133 16.33 8.46 17.19
N GLY A 134 15.27 8.26 17.98
CA GLY A 134 13.95 7.88 17.48
C GLY A 134 13.64 6.40 17.63
N TYR A 135 12.41 6.03 17.25
CA TYR A 135 11.89 4.68 17.42
C TYR A 135 11.14 4.22 16.16
N PRO A 136 11.06 2.89 15.92
CA PRO A 136 10.24 2.33 14.84
C PRO A 136 8.77 2.69 14.95
N MET A 137 8.07 2.62 13.82
CA MET A 137 6.62 2.81 13.71
C MET A 137 5.84 1.99 14.72
N LEU A 138 4.69 2.52 15.16
CA LEU A 138 3.81 1.77 16.05
C LEU A 138 3.12 0.64 15.28
N ASN A 139 2.98 -0.53 15.90
CA ASN A 139 2.09 -1.58 15.40
C ASN A 139 0.68 -1.45 16.00
N ASN A 140 -0.31 -2.11 15.39
CA ASN A 140 -1.70 -2.00 15.81
C ASN A 140 -1.94 -2.62 17.18
N GLU A 141 -1.26 -3.72 17.47
CA GLU A 141 -1.45 -4.52 18.68
C GLU A 141 -0.94 -3.80 19.93
N GLU A 142 0.19 -3.09 19.85
CA GLU A 142 0.70 -2.30 20.97
C GLU A 142 -0.09 -1.00 21.17
N GLN A 143 -0.60 -0.40 20.11
CA GLN A 143 -1.51 0.75 20.21
C GLN A 143 -2.79 0.34 20.92
N LYS A 144 -3.40 -0.77 20.52
CA LYS A 144 -4.56 -1.33 21.19
C LYS A 144 -4.28 -1.60 22.68
N ALA A 145 -3.19 -2.31 22.98
CA ALA A 145 -2.81 -2.63 24.35
C ALA A 145 -2.59 -1.37 25.21
N ALA A 146 -1.92 -0.35 24.66
CA ALA A 146 -1.70 0.91 25.36
C ALA A 146 -3.01 1.71 25.57
N GLY A 147 -3.89 1.71 24.58
CA GLY A 147 -5.21 2.34 24.63
C GLY A 147 -6.16 1.72 25.67
N GLU A 148 -6.01 0.43 25.95
CA GLU A 148 -6.83 -0.27 26.97
C GLU A 148 -6.37 -0.01 28.41
N LEU A 149 -5.13 0.44 28.63
CA LEU A 149 -4.58 0.65 29.98
C LEU A 149 -5.41 1.62 30.85
N PRO A 150 -5.87 2.80 30.37
CA PRO A 150 -6.68 3.70 31.17
C PRO A 150 -7.96 3.05 31.70
N LEU A 151 -8.59 2.14 30.94
CA LEU A 151 -9.85 1.50 31.31
C LEU A 151 -9.76 0.64 32.57
N THR A 152 -8.55 0.26 32.98
CA THR A 152 -8.30 -0.48 34.22
C THR A 152 -7.54 0.35 35.27
N TYR A 153 -7.21 1.60 34.96
CA TYR A 153 -6.38 2.45 35.80
C TYR A 153 -7.23 3.21 36.84
N PRO A 154 -7.07 2.97 38.15
CA PRO A 154 -7.98 3.52 39.17
C PRO A 154 -8.12 5.05 39.15
N PRO A 155 -7.05 5.85 38.95
CA PRO A 155 -7.20 7.30 38.79
C PRO A 155 -8.07 7.71 37.59
N PHE A 156 -7.96 7.00 36.46
CA PHE A 156 -8.80 7.27 35.29
C PHE A 156 -10.25 6.89 35.52
N ILE A 157 -10.51 5.72 36.09
CA ILE A 157 -11.85 5.28 36.45
C ILE A 157 -12.53 6.30 37.38
N ALA A 158 -11.79 6.84 38.36
CA ALA A 158 -12.28 7.91 39.23
C ALA A 158 -12.60 9.20 38.45
N SER A 159 -11.76 9.58 37.48
CA SER A 159 -11.99 10.74 36.60
C SER A 159 -13.22 10.60 35.71
N ILE A 160 -13.51 9.39 35.21
CA ILE A 160 -14.71 9.08 34.42
C ILE A 160 -15.96 9.13 35.30
N ALA A 161 -15.91 8.49 36.48
CA ALA A 161 -17.02 8.52 37.45
C ALA A 161 -17.33 9.96 37.92
N LYS A 162 -16.30 10.78 38.15
CA LYS A 162 -16.43 12.20 38.51
C LYS A 162 -17.17 13.01 37.44
N ARG A 163 -17.12 12.58 36.17
CA ARG A 163 -17.84 13.20 35.04
C ARG A 163 -19.24 12.62 34.81
N GLY A 164 -19.64 11.62 35.60
CA GLY A 164 -20.92 10.92 35.44
C GLY A 164 -21.01 10.08 34.16
N LEU A 165 -19.86 9.72 33.57
CA LEU A 165 -19.79 8.95 32.33
C LEU A 165 -19.75 7.44 32.64
N ASN A 166 -20.28 6.63 31.73
CA ASN A 166 -20.20 5.18 31.83
C ASN A 166 -18.87 4.68 31.24
N LEU A 167 -18.05 3.98 32.02
CA LEU A 167 -16.76 3.47 31.57
C LEU A 167 -16.88 2.53 30.36
N SER A 168 -17.98 1.79 30.20
CA SER A 168 -18.17 0.87 29.06
C SER A 168 -18.38 1.58 27.71
N GLU A 169 -18.69 2.88 27.74
CA GLU A 169 -18.89 3.73 26.57
C GLU A 169 -17.64 4.55 26.24
N VAL A 170 -16.53 4.30 26.95
CA VAL A 170 -15.25 4.98 26.75
C VAL A 170 -14.36 4.17 25.83
N ILE A 171 -13.86 4.82 24.79
CA ILE A 171 -12.82 4.29 23.90
C ILE A 171 -11.60 5.21 23.96
N CYS A 172 -10.40 4.65 23.82
CA CYS A 172 -9.17 5.44 23.87
C CYS A 172 -8.29 5.17 22.66
N GLU A 173 -7.58 6.21 22.25
CA GLU A 173 -6.64 6.18 21.15
C GLU A 173 -5.25 6.65 21.57
N VAL A 174 -4.28 6.26 20.76
CA VAL A 174 -2.86 6.45 21.01
C VAL A 174 -2.29 7.50 20.07
N PHE A 175 -1.60 8.48 20.63
CA PHE A 175 -0.99 9.59 19.92
C PHE A 175 0.52 9.60 20.18
N THR A 176 1.30 9.79 19.12
CA THR A 176 2.74 10.00 19.26
C THR A 176 3.00 11.33 19.96
N LEU A 177 3.98 11.36 20.87
CA LEU A 177 4.35 12.58 21.58
C LEU A 177 5.38 13.42 20.82
N GLY A 178 6.13 12.81 19.89
CA GLY A 178 7.28 13.49 19.28
C GLY A 178 8.39 13.72 20.30
N TRP A 179 9.18 14.78 20.08
CA TRP A 179 10.33 15.16 20.92
C TRP A 179 10.33 16.66 21.17
N TYR A 180 10.59 17.07 22.41
CA TYR A 180 10.51 18.46 22.87
C TYR A 180 11.80 18.97 23.53
N GLY A 181 12.95 18.32 23.28
CA GLY A 181 14.25 18.75 23.82
C GLY A 181 14.72 17.93 25.03
N GLU A 182 13.98 16.91 25.43
CA GLU A 182 14.39 16.01 26.50
C GLU A 182 15.66 15.23 26.13
N LYS A 183 16.53 15.03 27.13
CA LYS A 183 17.82 14.35 26.95
C LYS A 183 17.71 12.83 26.90
N ASN A 184 16.82 12.26 27.72
CA ASN A 184 16.58 10.83 27.79
C ASN A 184 15.21 10.56 27.20
N THR A 185 15.18 10.03 25.98
CA THR A 185 13.94 9.64 25.31
C THR A 185 13.47 8.28 25.84
N LYS A 186 12.16 8.09 25.77
CA LYS A 186 11.52 6.80 25.99
C LYS A 186 10.56 6.58 24.83
N ARG A 187 10.30 5.32 24.52
CA ARG A 187 9.25 4.96 23.57
C ARG A 187 7.89 5.14 24.23
N ALA A 188 7.42 6.39 24.27
CA ALA A 188 6.23 6.79 25.00
C ALA A 188 5.17 7.40 24.08
N VAL A 189 3.91 7.18 24.45
CA VAL A 189 2.74 7.66 23.73
C VAL A 189 1.76 8.34 24.67
N GLY A 190 1.01 9.28 24.13
CA GLY A 190 -0.16 9.86 24.79
C GLY A 190 -1.38 8.99 24.53
N VAL A 191 -2.22 8.80 25.55
CA VAL A 191 -3.51 8.12 25.42
C VAL A 191 -4.60 9.12 25.77
N MET A 192 -5.48 9.37 24.80
CA MET A 192 -6.64 10.25 24.93
C MET A 192 -7.90 9.44 24.69
N CYS A 193 -8.98 9.77 25.39
CA CYS A 193 -10.20 8.97 25.37
C CYS A 193 -11.41 9.79 24.92
N TYR A 194 -12.37 9.08 24.35
CA TYR A 194 -13.58 9.57 23.71
C TYR A 194 -14.78 8.80 24.23
N TYR A 195 -15.97 9.33 23.99
CA TYR A 195 -17.23 8.76 24.45
C TYR A 195 -18.12 8.41 23.26
N ILE A 196 -18.66 7.19 23.24
CA ILE A 196 -19.42 6.66 22.09
C ILE A 196 -20.90 7.06 22.21
N ASP A 197 -21.62 6.52 23.19
CA ASP A 197 -22.99 6.87 23.63
C ASP A 197 -23.91 7.39 22.50
N GLY A 198 -24.27 6.47 21.59
CA GLY A 198 -25.23 6.72 20.52
C GLY A 198 -24.65 7.08 19.15
N THR A 199 -23.33 7.21 19.00
CA THR A 199 -22.67 7.44 17.69
C THR A 199 -21.39 6.64 17.56
N VAL A 200 -21.05 6.19 16.34
CA VAL A 200 -19.69 5.64 16.07
C VAL A 200 -18.64 6.71 15.86
N ASN A 201 -19.04 7.97 15.64
CA ASN A 201 -18.12 9.08 15.40
C ASN A 201 -17.57 9.63 16.72
N PHE A 202 -16.88 8.77 17.47
CA PHE A 202 -16.36 9.09 18.80
C PHE A 202 -15.36 10.25 18.80
N TYR A 203 -14.70 10.55 17.67
CA TYR A 203 -13.84 11.72 17.51
C TYR A 203 -14.57 13.04 17.77
N MET A 204 -15.89 13.10 17.53
CA MET A 204 -16.71 14.29 17.82
C MET A 204 -17.03 14.43 19.30
N ARG A 205 -16.63 13.47 20.14
CA ARG A 205 -16.98 13.37 21.56
C ARG A 205 -15.76 13.13 22.46
N PRO A 206 -14.76 14.04 22.45
CA PRO A 206 -13.57 13.90 23.28
C PRO A 206 -13.89 14.04 24.78
N ILE A 207 -13.21 13.23 25.60
CA ILE A 207 -13.18 13.40 27.06
C ILE A 207 -12.02 14.35 27.38
N GLU A 208 -12.29 15.63 27.23
CA GLU A 208 -11.28 16.68 27.33
C GLU A 208 -10.65 16.83 28.71
N GLY A 209 -9.41 17.30 28.70
CA GLY A 209 -8.63 17.58 29.91
C GLY A 209 -8.02 16.36 30.61
N VAL A 210 -8.28 15.14 30.12
CA VAL A 210 -7.73 13.89 30.65
C VAL A 210 -6.73 13.28 29.67
N MET A 211 -5.54 12.95 30.14
CA MET A 211 -4.51 12.31 29.32
C MET A 211 -3.63 11.38 30.16
N ALA A 212 -3.35 10.19 29.66
CA ALA A 212 -2.34 9.30 30.20
C ALA A 212 -1.11 9.27 29.29
N THR A 213 0.08 9.10 29.85
CA THR A 213 1.29 8.78 29.11
C THR A 213 1.68 7.34 29.39
N VAL A 214 1.84 6.55 28.33
CA VAL A 214 2.20 5.13 28.40
C VAL A 214 3.62 4.93 27.89
N ASP A 215 4.44 4.22 28.67
CA ASP A 215 5.72 3.68 28.25
C ASP A 215 5.47 2.33 27.56
N LEU A 216 5.76 2.24 26.26
CA LEU A 216 5.42 1.08 25.43
C LEU A 216 6.33 -0.12 25.71
N ASP A 217 7.57 0.09 26.13
CA ASP A 217 8.50 -1.00 26.44
C ASP A 217 8.09 -1.70 27.75
N LYS A 218 7.53 -0.93 28.70
CA LYS A 218 6.99 -1.45 29.96
C LYS A 218 5.51 -1.79 29.90
N MET A 219 4.83 -1.38 28.84
CA MET A 219 3.38 -1.40 28.67
C MET A 219 2.65 -0.90 29.93
N LYS A 220 2.99 0.31 30.38
CA LYS A 220 2.48 0.87 31.65
C LYS A 220 2.26 2.37 31.57
N ILE A 221 1.19 2.84 32.22
CA ILE A 221 0.97 4.27 32.47
C ILE A 221 2.07 4.80 33.40
N VAL A 222 2.85 5.74 32.90
CA VAL A 222 3.96 6.40 33.62
C VAL A 222 3.61 7.82 34.07
N GLN A 223 2.59 8.42 33.48
CA GLN A 223 2.09 9.74 33.86
C GLN A 223 0.57 9.81 33.63
N TYR A 224 -0.14 10.54 34.47
CA TYR A 224 -1.58 10.74 34.34
C TYR A 224 -1.94 12.16 34.74
N HIS A 225 -2.76 12.81 33.91
CA HIS A 225 -3.22 14.18 34.12
C HIS A 225 -4.73 14.25 33.94
N ASP A 226 -5.44 14.76 34.94
CA ASP A 226 -6.84 15.22 34.85
C ASP A 226 -6.85 16.71 35.20
N ARG A 227 -6.80 17.56 34.18
CA ARG A 227 -6.53 19.00 34.32
C ARG A 227 -7.80 19.85 34.32
N LEU A 228 -8.76 19.48 33.48
CA LEU A 228 -9.94 20.28 33.19
C LEU A 228 -11.17 19.37 33.09
N MET A 229 -12.31 19.87 33.54
CA MET A 229 -13.60 19.22 33.38
C MET A 229 -14.42 20.02 32.38
N ILE A 230 -14.52 19.49 31.17
CA ILE A 230 -15.33 20.06 30.08
C ILE A 230 -16.47 19.06 29.79
N PRO A 231 -17.71 19.53 29.59
CA PRO A 231 -18.80 18.66 29.17
C PRO A 231 -18.46 17.94 27.86
N VAL A 232 -18.72 16.65 27.79
CA VAL A 232 -18.59 15.88 26.55
C VAL A 232 -19.64 16.38 25.55
N PRO A 233 -19.29 16.67 24.29
CA PRO A 233 -20.26 16.99 23.25
C PRO A 233 -21.32 15.90 23.11
N LYS A 234 -22.51 16.27 22.63
CA LYS A 234 -23.57 15.30 22.36
C LYS A 234 -23.26 14.51 21.09
N GLY A 235 -23.85 13.31 20.98
CA GLY A 235 -23.70 12.46 19.79
C GLY A 235 -24.77 12.67 18.73
N GLU A 236 -25.72 13.58 18.92
CA GLU A 236 -26.72 13.88 17.89
C GLU A 236 -26.06 14.54 16.67
N ASP A 237 -26.51 14.17 15.47
CA ASP A 237 -26.02 14.68 14.19
C ASP A 237 -24.52 14.46 13.94
N THR A 238 -23.90 13.43 14.57
CA THR A 238 -22.50 13.08 14.34
C THR A 238 -22.25 11.76 13.62
N ASP A 239 -23.23 10.84 13.58
CA ASP A 239 -23.05 9.52 12.97
C ASP A 239 -23.01 9.61 11.44
N TYR A 240 -21.89 9.26 10.82
CA TYR A 240 -21.72 9.33 9.37
C TYR A 240 -22.24 8.10 8.61
N ARG A 241 -22.68 7.05 9.32
CA ARG A 241 -23.12 5.83 8.66
C ARG A 241 -24.48 6.05 8.03
N GLU A 242 -24.55 5.71 6.74
CA GLU A 242 -25.78 5.67 5.95
C GLU A 242 -26.92 4.92 6.66
N SER A 243 -26.62 3.82 7.37
CA SER A 243 -27.61 3.03 8.12
C SER A 243 -28.28 3.77 9.29
N VAL A 244 -27.67 4.85 9.78
CA VAL A 244 -28.15 5.68 10.90
C VAL A 244 -28.72 7.00 10.39
N GLN A 245 -28.34 7.42 9.19
CA GLN A 245 -28.92 8.55 8.46
C GLN A 245 -30.30 8.19 7.92
N ASN A 246 -31.23 9.16 7.85
CA ASN A 246 -32.62 8.89 7.51
C ASN A 246 -32.80 8.25 6.10
N PRO A 247 -33.79 7.35 5.89
CA PRO A 247 -33.86 6.43 4.75
C PRO A 247 -34.18 7.09 3.39
N PRO A 248 -34.07 6.32 2.27
CA PRO A 248 -33.54 4.94 2.16
C PRO A 248 -32.02 4.94 1.95
N PHE A 249 -31.35 3.78 2.05
CA PHE A 249 -30.12 3.32 1.33
C PHE A 249 -29.19 2.41 2.20
N ASP A 250 -28.12 1.86 1.57
CA ASP A 250 -27.52 0.51 1.71
C ASP A 250 -26.50 0.36 2.88
N THR A 251 -26.59 -0.73 3.65
CA THR A 251 -25.81 -0.96 4.86
C THR A 251 -24.59 -1.87 4.61
N ARG A 252 -23.46 -1.32 4.17
CA ARG A 252 -22.18 -2.06 4.14
C ARG A 252 -21.03 -1.23 4.73
N ILE A 253 -20.34 -1.80 5.72
CA ILE A 253 -19.11 -1.24 6.33
C ILE A 253 -17.90 -1.67 5.50
N LYS A 254 -16.97 -0.74 5.29
CA LYS A 254 -16.12 -0.71 4.10
C LYS A 254 -14.72 -0.16 4.43
N MET A 255 -13.75 -1.04 4.69
CA MET A 255 -12.33 -0.69 4.96
C MET A 255 -11.37 -0.88 3.75
N PRO A 256 -11.50 -1.91 2.89
CA PRO A 256 -10.76 -1.94 1.62
C PRO A 256 -11.38 -0.94 0.62
N LEU A 257 -10.70 -0.62 -0.50
CA LEU A 257 -11.33 0.19 -1.56
C LEU A 257 -12.63 -0.46 -2.01
N GLN A 258 -13.66 0.36 -2.13
CA GLN A 258 -15.02 -0.07 -2.36
C GLN A 258 -15.37 0.00 -3.83
N PRO A 259 -15.63 -1.17 -4.47
CA PRO A 259 -16.07 -1.19 -5.84
C PRO A 259 -17.29 -0.30 -6.03
N HIS A 260 -17.27 0.49 -7.11
CA HIS A 260 -18.32 1.43 -7.51
C HIS A 260 -18.49 2.67 -6.61
N THR A 261 -17.83 2.75 -5.47
CA THR A 261 -17.87 3.92 -4.57
C THR A 261 -16.54 4.67 -4.61
N ASP A 262 -15.44 4.02 -4.18
CA ASP A 262 -14.12 4.65 -4.18
C ASP A 262 -13.46 4.59 -5.56
N CYS A 263 -13.86 3.63 -6.39
CA CYS A 263 -13.33 3.41 -7.72
C CYS A 263 -14.48 3.16 -8.72
N PRO A 264 -14.35 3.61 -9.97
CA PRO A 264 -15.41 3.47 -10.97
C PRO A 264 -15.63 1.99 -11.38
N PRO A 265 -16.76 1.66 -12.03
CA PRO A 265 -17.11 0.29 -12.38
C PRO A 265 -16.12 -0.44 -13.30
N ASN A 266 -15.29 0.29 -14.05
CA ASN A 266 -14.26 -0.25 -14.94
C ASN A 266 -12.92 -0.48 -14.23
N ALA A 267 -12.85 -0.31 -12.90
CA ALA A 267 -11.62 -0.48 -12.15
C ALA A 267 -11.21 -1.94 -11.97
N VAL A 268 -9.90 -2.18 -12.04
CA VAL A 268 -9.25 -3.43 -11.67
C VAL A 268 -8.58 -3.24 -10.31
N PHE A 269 -8.76 -4.18 -9.39
CA PHE A 269 -8.23 -4.08 -8.04
C PHE A 269 -6.97 -4.92 -7.85
N LEU A 270 -6.05 -4.44 -7.02
CA LEU A 270 -4.84 -5.14 -6.63
C LEU A 270 -4.82 -5.30 -5.11
N ASP A 271 -4.51 -6.51 -4.67
CA ASP A 271 -4.34 -6.86 -3.26
C ASP A 271 -2.91 -6.53 -2.80
N GLY A 272 -2.74 -6.40 -1.49
CA GLY A 272 -1.43 -6.22 -0.86
C GLY A 272 -1.23 -7.16 0.32
N TYR A 273 0.02 -7.28 0.75
CA TYR A 273 0.41 -8.02 1.95
C TYR A 273 1.27 -7.14 2.85
N TYR A 274 1.09 -7.29 4.15
CA TYR A 274 1.89 -6.63 5.18
C TYR A 274 2.22 -7.63 6.30
N THR A 275 3.07 -7.23 7.24
CA THR A 275 3.40 -8.05 8.41
C THR A 275 2.71 -7.55 9.66
N THR A 276 2.07 -8.45 10.41
CA THR A 276 1.55 -8.21 11.76
C THR A 276 2.69 -8.03 12.77
N ARG A 277 2.36 -7.68 14.04
CA ARG A 277 3.37 -7.55 15.10
C ARG A 277 4.24 -8.80 15.29
N ASP A 278 3.67 -9.99 15.10
CA ASP A 278 4.41 -11.24 15.21
C ASP A 278 5.09 -11.66 13.90
N GLY A 279 5.05 -10.82 12.86
CA GLY A 279 5.67 -11.07 11.56
C GLY A 279 4.86 -11.99 10.64
N THR A 280 3.61 -12.29 10.98
CA THR A 280 2.74 -13.13 10.16
C THR A 280 2.28 -12.32 8.93
N PRO A 281 2.34 -12.88 7.71
CA PRO A 281 1.82 -12.19 6.52
C PRO A 281 0.30 -12.05 6.59
N ALA A 282 -0.19 -10.82 6.53
CA ALA A 282 -1.60 -10.49 6.50
C ALA A 282 -1.98 -9.93 5.11
N LYS A 283 -3.04 -10.48 4.53
CA LYS A 283 -3.58 -10.01 3.25
C LYS A 283 -4.53 -8.83 3.48
N THR A 284 -4.36 -7.79 2.68
CA THR A 284 -5.34 -6.71 2.52
C THR A 284 -5.86 -6.76 1.10
N SER A 285 -7.17 -6.91 0.91
CA SER A 285 -7.75 -6.95 -0.44
C SER A 285 -8.06 -5.54 -0.94
N ASN A 286 -8.03 -5.33 -2.26
CA ASN A 286 -8.35 -4.05 -2.91
C ASN A 286 -7.58 -2.85 -2.31
N VAL A 287 -6.25 -2.98 -2.19
CA VAL A 287 -5.37 -1.90 -1.71
C VAL A 287 -5.22 -0.82 -2.77
N PHE A 288 -5.10 -1.23 -4.03
CA PHE A 288 -5.07 -0.32 -5.17
C PHE A 288 -6.24 -0.61 -6.09
N CYS A 289 -6.71 0.43 -6.79
CA CYS A 289 -7.52 0.25 -7.98
C CYS A 289 -6.91 1.00 -9.16
N VAL A 290 -7.00 0.39 -10.33
CA VAL A 290 -6.48 0.90 -11.60
C VAL A 290 -7.64 1.06 -12.56
N PHE A 291 -7.84 2.25 -13.11
CA PHE A 291 -8.96 2.51 -14.03
C PHE A 291 -8.63 3.58 -15.06
N GLU A 292 -9.27 3.49 -16.21
CA GLU A 292 -9.32 4.60 -17.17
C GLU A 292 -10.39 5.60 -16.75
N ARG A 293 -10.05 6.89 -16.76
CA ARG A 293 -10.96 7.98 -16.44
C ARG A 293 -11.43 8.68 -17.71
N TYR A 294 -12.75 8.76 -17.84
CA TYR A 294 -13.47 9.43 -18.94
C TYR A 294 -14.21 10.65 -18.38
N ALA A 295 -13.48 11.72 -18.05
CA ALA A 295 -14.04 12.87 -17.34
C ALA A 295 -14.60 13.99 -18.24
N GLY A 296 -14.60 13.78 -19.56
CA GLY A 296 -14.96 14.84 -20.53
C GLY A 296 -13.86 15.90 -20.72
N ASP A 297 -12.66 15.64 -20.18
CA ASP A 297 -11.49 16.48 -20.37
C ASP A 297 -11.11 16.55 -21.86
N ILE A 298 -10.71 17.73 -22.31
CA ILE A 298 -10.29 17.98 -23.69
C ILE A 298 -8.76 17.84 -23.76
N MET A 299 -8.29 16.83 -24.50
CA MET A 299 -6.85 16.61 -24.70
C MET A 299 -6.23 17.75 -25.51
N TRP A 300 -6.90 18.14 -26.59
CA TRP A 300 -6.65 19.38 -27.33
C TRP A 300 -7.83 19.67 -28.28
N ARG A 301 -8.00 20.94 -28.63
CA ARG A 301 -9.00 21.39 -29.62
C ARG A 301 -8.51 22.59 -30.40
N HIS A 302 -9.00 22.74 -31.62
CA HIS A 302 -8.81 23.95 -32.42
C HIS A 302 -10.04 24.22 -33.30
N SER A 303 -10.32 25.50 -33.54
CA SER A 303 -11.38 25.96 -34.43
C SER A 303 -10.78 26.98 -35.40
N GLU A 304 -10.76 26.65 -36.68
CA GLU A 304 -10.34 27.54 -37.76
C GLU A 304 -11.59 28.11 -38.44
N THR A 305 -11.67 29.44 -38.48
CA THR A 305 -12.85 30.21 -38.91
C THR A 305 -12.52 31.23 -40.01
N ILE A 306 -11.23 31.42 -40.32
CA ILE A 306 -10.75 32.39 -41.31
C ILE A 306 -10.72 31.75 -42.70
N LEU A 307 -10.46 30.45 -42.78
CA LEU A 307 -10.45 29.72 -44.04
C LEU A 307 -11.88 29.46 -44.56
N PRO A 308 -12.11 29.40 -45.88
CA PRO A 308 -13.39 28.98 -46.43
C PRO A 308 -13.75 27.57 -45.94
N GLY A 309 -14.84 27.47 -45.17
CA GLY A 309 -15.30 26.24 -44.53
C GLY A 309 -14.83 26.15 -43.08
N ASP A 310 -15.78 26.20 -42.15
CA ASP A 310 -15.51 26.07 -40.72
C ASP A 310 -14.87 24.70 -40.43
N THR A 311 -13.68 24.71 -39.81
CA THR A 311 -12.99 23.48 -39.41
C THR A 311 -12.84 23.45 -37.90
N VAL A 312 -13.43 22.45 -37.25
CA VAL A 312 -13.29 22.22 -35.81
C VAL A 312 -12.77 20.81 -35.58
N GLU A 313 -11.66 20.70 -34.86
CA GLU A 313 -11.06 19.43 -34.45
C GLU A 313 -10.95 19.42 -32.93
N VAL A 314 -11.41 18.34 -32.30
CA VAL A 314 -11.35 18.13 -30.85
C VAL A 314 -11.01 16.69 -30.57
N ARG A 315 -10.16 16.45 -29.57
CA ARG A 315 -9.86 15.11 -29.08
C ARG A 315 -10.10 14.99 -27.59
N PRO A 316 -10.84 13.97 -27.13
CA PRO A 316 -11.05 13.72 -25.71
C PRO A 316 -9.76 13.22 -25.06
N ASP A 317 -9.58 13.56 -23.79
CA ASP A 317 -8.50 13.03 -22.96
C ASP A 317 -8.98 11.78 -22.22
N VAL A 318 -8.15 10.75 -22.20
CA VAL A 318 -8.37 9.52 -21.42
C VAL A 318 -7.11 9.28 -20.61
N THR A 319 -7.28 9.19 -19.30
CA THR A 319 -6.16 9.08 -18.37
C THR A 319 -6.23 7.77 -17.61
N LEU A 320 -5.10 7.15 -17.34
CA LEU A 320 -5.01 5.99 -16.46
C LEU A 320 -4.76 6.45 -15.03
N VAL A 321 -5.59 6.03 -14.09
CA VAL A 321 -5.47 6.38 -12.66
C VAL A 321 -5.13 5.14 -11.87
N VAL A 322 -4.09 5.21 -11.04
CA VAL A 322 -3.79 4.26 -9.97
C VAL A 322 -4.11 4.95 -8.65
N ARG A 323 -5.12 4.44 -7.93
CA ARG A 323 -5.63 5.01 -6.68
C ARG A 323 -5.36 4.09 -5.50
N MET A 324 -4.99 4.68 -4.37
CA MET A 324 -5.03 4.06 -3.04
C MET A 324 -5.68 5.01 -2.04
N VAL A 325 -6.26 4.44 -0.97
CA VAL A 325 -6.74 5.20 0.19
C VAL A 325 -6.02 4.70 1.43
N SER A 326 -5.50 5.60 2.24
CA SER A 326 -4.87 5.29 3.52
C SER A 326 -5.58 6.05 4.64
N THR A 327 -6.14 5.31 5.59
CA THR A 327 -6.78 5.87 6.78
C THR A 327 -5.78 5.85 7.94
N VAL A 328 -5.55 7.01 8.56
CA VAL A 328 -4.70 7.14 9.76
C VAL A 328 -5.50 7.91 10.81
N ALA A 329 -5.90 7.20 11.86
CA ALA A 329 -6.84 7.70 12.86
C ALA A 329 -8.10 8.28 12.18
N ASN A 330 -8.38 9.57 12.40
CA ASN A 330 -9.55 10.27 11.85
C ASN A 330 -9.37 10.82 10.43
N TYR A 331 -8.23 10.59 9.77
CA TYR A 331 -7.94 11.12 8.45
C TYR A 331 -7.94 10.03 7.37
N ASP A 332 -8.63 10.30 6.26
CA ASP A 332 -8.60 9.48 5.05
C ASP A 332 -7.82 10.21 3.93
N TYR A 333 -6.74 9.60 3.46
CA TYR A 333 -5.88 10.13 2.40
C TYR A 333 -6.14 9.40 1.09
N ILE A 334 -6.73 10.09 0.12
CA ILE A 334 -6.88 9.60 -1.25
C ILE A 334 -5.63 9.99 -2.05
N ILE A 335 -4.93 9.00 -2.59
CA ILE A 335 -3.69 9.19 -3.34
C ILE A 335 -3.88 8.67 -4.75
N ASP A 336 -3.86 9.59 -5.72
CA ASP A 336 -4.01 9.27 -7.14
C ASP A 336 -2.70 9.55 -7.90
N TRP A 337 -2.25 8.55 -8.65
CA TRP A 337 -1.28 8.68 -9.73
C TRP A 337 -2.02 8.63 -11.07
N GLU A 338 -2.08 9.76 -11.75
CA GLU A 338 -2.77 9.92 -13.02
C GLU A 338 -1.76 10.06 -14.18
N PHE A 339 -1.85 9.16 -15.15
CA PHE A 339 -1.01 9.12 -16.33
C PHE A 339 -1.79 9.57 -17.57
N LYS A 340 -1.25 10.55 -18.29
CA LYS A 340 -1.89 11.14 -19.48
C LYS A 340 -1.19 10.70 -20.76
N GLN A 341 -1.95 10.56 -21.85
CA GLN A 341 -1.37 10.24 -23.17
C GLN A 341 -0.40 11.32 -23.68
N SER A 342 -0.49 12.54 -23.16
CA SER A 342 0.46 13.64 -23.42
C SER A 342 1.85 13.42 -22.82
N GLY A 343 2.04 12.38 -22.00
CA GLY A 343 3.25 12.12 -21.23
C GLY A 343 3.29 12.83 -19.88
N SER A 344 2.24 13.59 -19.52
CA SER A 344 2.11 14.19 -18.19
C SER A 344 1.79 13.14 -17.13
N ILE A 345 2.34 13.33 -15.93
CA ILE A 345 1.99 12.58 -14.72
C ILE A 345 1.46 13.57 -13.70
N LYS A 346 0.23 13.36 -13.23
CA LYS A 346 -0.40 14.20 -12.21
C LYS A 346 -0.55 13.40 -10.93
N ILE A 347 -0.10 13.98 -9.83
CA ILE A 347 -0.13 13.35 -8.51
C ILE A 347 -1.03 14.18 -7.61
N THR A 348 -1.99 13.53 -6.96
CA THR A 348 -2.96 14.16 -6.06
C THR A 348 -2.82 13.50 -4.68
N THR A 349 -2.46 14.27 -3.65
CA THR A 349 -2.20 13.76 -2.29
C THR A 349 -1.96 14.91 -1.27
N GLY A 350 -1.70 14.57 0.00
CA GLY A 350 -1.06 15.37 1.07
C GLY A 350 -0.95 14.51 2.34
N ILE A 351 -0.08 14.67 3.36
CA ILE A 351 1.19 15.37 3.65
C ILE A 351 1.97 14.38 4.55
N VAL A 352 3.32 14.34 4.52
CA VAL A 352 4.12 14.11 5.74
C VAL A 352 5.38 14.98 5.71
N GLY A 353 5.67 15.63 6.84
CA GLY A 353 6.98 16.12 7.20
C GLY A 353 7.37 15.55 8.56
N ALA A 354 8.61 15.09 8.71
CA ALA A 354 9.18 14.69 10.00
C ALA A 354 10.37 15.59 10.33
N ARG A 355 10.52 15.93 11.62
CA ARG A 355 11.64 16.71 12.15
C ARG A 355 12.58 15.76 12.88
N GLY A 356 13.86 15.78 12.50
CA GLY A 356 14.90 14.90 13.03
C GLY A 356 16.28 15.31 12.52
N ASP A 357 17.31 14.66 13.07
CA ASP A 357 18.72 14.75 12.70
C ASP A 357 19.08 13.95 11.44
N ASP A 358 18.18 13.06 10.99
CA ASP A 358 18.24 12.40 9.67
C ASP A 358 17.07 12.83 8.77
N THR A 359 17.10 14.08 8.31
CA THR A 359 16.06 14.65 7.43
C THR A 359 16.62 15.12 6.09
N ILE A 360 15.75 15.36 5.12
CA ILE A 360 16.14 15.99 3.83
C ILE A 360 16.94 17.28 4.04
N ALA A 361 16.58 18.09 5.05
CA ALA A 361 17.33 19.29 5.40
C ALA A 361 18.80 18.94 5.72
N GLN A 362 19.04 17.93 6.55
CA GLN A 362 20.37 17.45 6.91
C GLN A 362 21.11 16.86 5.70
N TRP A 363 20.42 16.12 4.83
CA TRP A 363 21.02 15.58 3.61
C TRP A 363 21.47 16.67 2.63
N THR A 364 20.73 17.78 2.55
CA THR A 364 21.07 18.91 1.67
C THR A 364 22.23 19.77 2.18
N LEU A 365 22.54 19.76 3.49
CA LEU A 365 23.71 20.47 4.04
C LEU A 365 25.03 19.97 3.45
N ARG A 366 25.08 18.73 2.94
CA ARG A 366 26.24 18.19 2.22
C ARG A 366 26.57 18.97 0.94
N ASN A 367 25.62 19.78 0.43
CA ASN A 367 25.76 20.65 -0.74
C ASN A 367 26.47 19.97 -1.94
N ARG A 368 26.00 18.76 -2.27
CA ARG A 368 26.60 17.93 -3.31
C ARG A 368 26.42 18.59 -4.68
N LYS A 369 27.38 18.41 -5.59
CA LYS A 369 27.23 18.83 -7.00
C LYS A 369 26.10 18.04 -7.66
N ILE A 370 25.17 18.72 -8.32
CA ILE A 370 23.98 18.12 -8.96
C ILE A 370 23.96 18.25 -10.49
N GLU A 371 24.87 19.02 -11.07
CA GLU A 371 24.92 19.25 -12.52
C GLU A 371 25.32 17.99 -13.29
N ASN A 372 24.50 17.58 -14.27
CA ASN A 372 24.70 16.40 -15.10
C ASN A 372 24.96 15.11 -14.29
N LYS A 373 24.13 14.90 -13.25
CA LYS A 373 24.14 13.75 -12.35
C LYS A 373 22.77 13.09 -12.28
N ASP A 374 22.74 11.89 -11.73
CA ASP A 374 21.50 11.29 -11.23
C ASP A 374 20.99 12.11 -10.04
N ILE A 375 19.75 12.58 -10.13
CA ILE A 375 19.16 13.52 -9.17
C ILE A 375 17.78 13.04 -8.76
N VAL A 376 17.36 13.43 -7.55
CA VAL A 376 16.03 13.15 -6.99
C VAL A 376 15.35 14.48 -6.69
N VAL A 377 14.10 14.62 -7.11
CA VAL A 377 13.26 15.80 -6.83
C VAL A 377 12.35 15.49 -5.65
N TRP A 378 12.30 16.42 -4.70
CA TRP A 378 11.41 16.37 -3.54
C TRP A 378 10.46 17.56 -3.64
N TYR A 379 9.15 17.30 -3.73
CA TYR A 379 8.13 18.33 -3.85
C TYR A 379 7.24 18.34 -2.61
N THR A 380 7.18 19.48 -1.91
CA THR A 380 6.33 19.64 -0.73
C THR A 380 4.99 20.26 -1.13
N LEU A 381 3.95 19.44 -1.10
CA LEU A 381 2.56 19.89 -1.15
C LEU A 381 2.02 20.00 0.27
N GLY A 382 1.33 21.10 0.59
CA GLY A 382 0.82 21.35 1.93
C GLY A 382 -0.50 22.12 1.91
N PHE A 383 -1.28 21.94 2.98
CA PHE A 383 -2.57 22.58 3.18
C PHE A 383 -2.58 23.26 4.55
N HIS A 384 -3.07 24.49 4.62
CA HIS A 384 -3.46 25.12 5.87
C HIS A 384 -4.96 24.89 6.07
N HIS A 385 -5.32 24.00 6.99
CA HIS A 385 -6.72 23.68 7.27
C HIS A 385 -7.22 24.55 8.42
N ALA A 386 -8.10 25.50 8.10
CA ALA A 386 -8.93 26.20 9.08
C ALA A 386 -10.32 25.55 9.05
N PRO A 387 -10.67 24.68 10.02
CA PRO A 387 -11.90 23.91 9.99
C PRO A 387 -13.15 24.78 9.89
N GLN A 388 -14.13 24.32 9.12
CA GLN A 388 -15.41 25.00 8.89
C GLN A 388 -16.57 24.14 9.40
N GLN A 389 -17.78 24.71 9.47
CA GLN A 389 -18.95 23.94 9.92
C GLN A 389 -19.29 22.81 8.95
N GLU A 390 -19.05 23.03 7.67
CA GLU A 390 -19.21 22.06 6.58
C GLU A 390 -18.24 20.88 6.68
N ASP A 391 -17.15 21.01 7.46
CA ASP A 391 -16.22 19.89 7.73
C ASP A 391 -16.78 18.94 8.80
N PHE A 392 -17.88 19.30 9.46
CA PHE A 392 -18.49 18.56 10.57
C PHE A 392 -19.82 17.90 10.13
N PRO A 393 -20.09 16.65 10.56
CA PRO A 393 -19.25 15.77 11.39
C PRO A 393 -18.26 14.91 10.58
N ILE A 394 -18.30 15.03 9.24
CA ILE A 394 -17.40 14.39 8.31
C ILE A 394 -17.08 15.37 7.17
N MET A 395 -15.80 15.52 6.86
CA MET A 395 -15.32 16.53 5.93
C MET A 395 -15.52 16.11 4.46
N PRO A 396 -16.08 16.98 3.60
CA PRO A 396 -16.05 16.77 2.15
C PRO A 396 -14.62 16.69 1.62
N THR A 397 -14.37 15.83 0.63
CA THR A 397 -13.02 15.66 0.07
C THR A 397 -12.43 16.97 -0.45
N LEU A 398 -11.31 17.40 0.14
CA LEU A 398 -10.47 18.47 -0.35
C LEU A 398 -9.30 17.88 -1.14
N SER A 399 -9.06 18.38 -2.35
CA SER A 399 -7.99 17.88 -3.22
C SER A 399 -6.94 18.95 -3.51
N GLY A 400 -5.70 18.52 -3.65
CA GLY A 400 -4.60 19.31 -4.20
C GLY A 400 -3.67 18.42 -5.00
N SER A 401 -3.10 18.98 -6.06
CA SER A 401 -2.33 18.21 -7.04
C SER A 401 -1.19 19.01 -7.63
N PHE A 402 -0.19 18.32 -8.17
CA PHE A 402 0.82 18.90 -9.05
C PHE A 402 1.00 18.02 -10.30
N GLU A 403 1.56 18.61 -11.36
CA GLU A 403 1.75 17.95 -12.65
C GLU A 403 3.24 17.96 -13.04
N LEU A 404 3.78 16.79 -13.35
CA LEU A 404 5.04 16.62 -14.05
C LEU A 404 4.74 16.64 -15.55
N ARG A 405 5.02 17.77 -16.19
CA ARG A 405 4.68 18.01 -17.60
C ARG A 405 5.92 17.95 -18.50
N PRO A 406 5.89 17.21 -19.61
CA PRO A 406 6.97 17.22 -20.60
C PRO A 406 7.20 18.63 -21.16
N SER A 407 8.44 19.13 -21.08
CA SER A 407 8.85 20.43 -21.63
C SER A 407 10.08 20.23 -22.50
N ASN A 408 9.92 20.44 -23.82
CA ASN A 408 10.94 20.14 -24.83
C ASN A 408 11.50 18.70 -24.76
N PHE A 409 10.70 17.77 -24.24
CA PHE A 409 11.05 16.35 -24.16
C PHE A 409 10.76 15.62 -25.48
N PHE A 410 9.71 16.03 -26.19
CA PHE A 410 9.32 15.50 -27.50
C PHE A 410 9.56 16.55 -28.58
N ASP A 411 9.91 16.12 -29.80
CA ASP A 411 10.11 17.01 -30.96
C ASP A 411 8.85 17.79 -31.38
N ARG A 412 7.67 17.30 -30.98
CA ARG A 412 6.35 17.86 -31.29
C ARG A 412 5.32 17.33 -30.31
N ASN A 413 4.09 17.84 -30.40
CA ASN A 413 2.97 17.36 -29.61
C ASN A 413 2.81 15.82 -29.73
N PRO A 414 3.02 15.04 -28.65
CA PRO A 414 3.00 13.58 -28.69
C PRO A 414 1.59 13.02 -28.98
N VAL A 415 0.54 13.79 -28.72
CA VAL A 415 -0.86 13.35 -28.90
C VAL A 415 -1.49 13.81 -30.22
N LEU A 416 -0.69 14.37 -31.14
CA LEU A 416 -1.19 14.84 -32.44
C LEU A 416 -1.82 13.73 -33.29
N LYS A 417 -1.39 12.46 -33.10
CA LYS A 417 -1.87 11.30 -33.87
C LYS A 417 -2.78 10.36 -33.07
N VAL A 418 -3.05 10.67 -31.80
CA VAL A 418 -3.95 9.86 -30.97
C VAL A 418 -5.36 9.96 -31.53
N LYS A 419 -5.96 8.82 -31.89
CA LYS A 419 -7.31 8.79 -32.47
C LYS A 419 -8.35 9.13 -31.40
N THR A 420 -9.42 9.78 -31.83
CA THR A 420 -10.63 9.91 -31.02
C THR A 420 -11.25 8.54 -30.80
N LEU A 421 -11.77 8.30 -29.60
CA LEU A 421 -12.59 7.12 -29.35
C LEU A 421 -13.88 7.19 -30.17
N GLU A 422 -14.28 6.05 -30.74
CA GLU A 422 -15.53 5.97 -31.48
C GLU A 422 -16.72 6.10 -30.52
N SER A 423 -17.72 6.90 -30.91
CA SER A 423 -18.96 7.00 -30.14
C SER A 423 -19.72 5.68 -30.24
N VAL A 424 -19.82 4.96 -29.12
CA VAL A 424 -20.63 3.74 -29.05
C VAL A 424 -22.05 4.12 -28.69
N LYS A 425 -23.04 3.73 -29.51
CA LYS A 425 -24.45 3.86 -29.14
C LYS A 425 -24.72 2.92 -27.98
N TRP A 426 -25.34 3.43 -26.92
CA TRP A 426 -25.74 2.59 -25.79
C TRP A 426 -26.60 1.43 -26.28
N ALA A 427 -26.27 0.21 -25.86
CA ALA A 427 -27.07 -0.94 -26.20
C ALA A 427 -28.42 -0.80 -25.49
N ASN A 428 -29.48 -0.53 -26.26
CA ASN A 428 -30.84 -0.55 -25.75
C ASN A 428 -31.25 -2.01 -25.54
N CYS A 429 -30.76 -2.60 -24.45
CA CYS A 429 -31.27 -3.88 -23.97
C CYS A 429 -32.56 -3.56 -23.21
N SER A 430 -33.71 -3.75 -23.86
CA SER A 430 -35.01 -3.77 -23.18
C SER A 430 -34.96 -4.84 -22.08
N ALA A 431 -35.30 -4.46 -20.85
CA ALA A 431 -35.36 -5.34 -19.69
C ALA A 431 -36.39 -6.47 -19.85
#